data_AF-A0A7S3NSR2-F1
#
_entry.id   AF-A0A7S3NSR2-F1
#
_cell.length_a   1.000
_cell.length_b   1.000
_cell.length_c   1.000
_cell.angle_alpha   90.00
_cell.angle_beta   90.00
_cell.angle_gamma   90.00
#
_symmetry.space_group_name_H-M   'P 1'
#
loop_
_entity.id
_entity.type
_entity.pdbx_description
1 polymer ?
#
loop_
_entity_poly.entity_id
_entity_poly.type
_entity_poly.pdbx_seq_one_letter_code
_entity_poly.pdbx_strand_id
1 'polypeptide(L)'
;IMTAPKTKLGKTFERLYKYTEGKHNKFLQKHQEMKDMIENREFLGADKYGNQYFQYFNYHGLPTRRRVYYKFHSGNRFHVDVHFIDWLYRRKALPPNKYELEQLYLEDEERAVKAIEWDRMEDRKQIKYRNKLEAQKQLGMTPQQMQLQTLEQQNSKDEITIEEFEPIPWEVVKQTRTELKKYLPPEDHKQQLIAVEEGILEEHDKYQKYLEGKGKDFDNIAFTKMAMQVYGVRKHYEDLQKFGYIKEDVTDPSQPISVREARKKFPKY
;
A
#
# COMPACT_ATOMS: atom_id res chain seq x y z
N ILE A 1 15.21 -39.70 -28.63
CA ILE A 1 16.47 -38.94 -28.85
C ILE A 1 17.62 -39.89 -28.48
N MET A 2 18.30 -40.48 -29.46
CA MET A 2 19.46 -41.36 -29.20
C MET A 2 20.69 -40.47 -29.02
N THR A 3 21.24 -40.39 -27.81
CA THR A 3 22.49 -39.67 -27.54
C THR A 3 23.67 -40.47 -28.09
N ALA A 4 24.46 -39.85 -28.97
CA ALA A 4 25.63 -40.48 -29.58
C ALA A 4 26.65 -40.98 -28.52
N PRO A 5 27.32 -42.12 -28.76
CA PRO A 5 28.25 -42.70 -27.80
C PRO A 5 29.50 -41.80 -27.64
N LYS A 6 29.71 -41.29 -26.42
CA LYS A 6 30.89 -40.48 -26.07
C LYS A 6 32.16 -41.33 -26.22
N THR A 7 33.03 -40.94 -27.16
CA THR A 7 34.36 -41.53 -27.36
C THR A 7 35.21 -41.45 -26.09
N LYS A 8 36.21 -42.33 -25.93
CA LYS A 8 37.14 -42.30 -24.78
C LYS A 8 37.83 -40.93 -24.63
N LEU A 9 38.12 -40.26 -25.75
CA LEU A 9 38.65 -38.89 -25.78
C LEU A 9 37.65 -37.86 -25.23
N GLY A 10 36.36 -37.99 -25.56
CA GLY A 10 35.33 -37.09 -25.01
C GLY A 10 35.24 -37.18 -23.48
N LYS A 11 35.42 -38.38 -22.91
CA LYS A 11 35.40 -38.59 -21.46
C LYS A 11 36.62 -37.96 -20.75
N THR A 12 37.80 -37.94 -21.36
CA THR A 12 39.00 -37.31 -20.76
C THR A 12 38.92 -35.78 -20.81
N PHE A 13 38.45 -35.21 -21.92
CA PHE A 13 38.20 -33.77 -22.03
C PHE A 13 37.16 -33.28 -21.02
N GLU A 14 36.05 -34.01 -20.86
CA GLU A 14 35.01 -33.64 -19.88
C GLU A 14 35.53 -33.65 -18.43
N ARG A 15 36.43 -34.58 -18.08
CA ARG A 15 37.08 -34.61 -16.76
C ARG A 15 38.03 -33.44 -16.55
N LEU A 16 38.85 -33.10 -17.56
CA LEU A 16 39.76 -31.95 -17.50
C LEU A 16 38.99 -30.64 -17.37
N TYR A 17 37.93 -30.46 -18.17
CA TYR A 17 37.07 -29.28 -18.10
C TYR A 17 36.45 -29.11 -16.71
N LYS A 18 35.81 -30.16 -16.16
CA LYS A 18 35.25 -30.14 -14.80
C LYS A 18 36.30 -29.84 -13.73
N TYR A 19 37.52 -30.35 -13.90
CA TYR A 19 38.62 -30.07 -12.98
C TYR A 19 39.09 -28.61 -13.03
N THR A 20 39.24 -28.06 -14.23
CA THR A 20 39.60 -26.64 -14.42
C THR A 20 38.50 -25.71 -13.94
N GLU A 21 37.23 -26.03 -14.21
CA GLU A 21 36.05 -25.29 -13.77
C GLU A 21 35.94 -25.29 -12.23
N GLY A 22 36.12 -26.46 -11.60
CA GLY A 22 36.14 -26.57 -10.14
C GLY A 22 37.27 -25.76 -9.48
N LYS A 23 38.47 -25.73 -10.09
CA LYS A 23 39.58 -24.89 -9.60
C LYS A 23 39.29 -23.39 -9.79
N HIS A 24 38.73 -23.01 -10.92
CA HIS A 24 38.35 -21.63 -11.20
C HIS A 24 37.31 -21.13 -10.19
N ASN A 25 36.29 -21.93 -9.90
CA ASN A 25 35.27 -21.59 -8.90
C ASN A 25 35.85 -21.42 -7.50
N LYS A 26 36.76 -22.32 -7.07
CA LYS A 26 37.47 -22.16 -5.79
C LYS A 26 38.30 -20.88 -5.72
N PHE A 27 38.96 -20.52 -6.81
CA PHE A 27 39.73 -19.27 -6.89
C PHE A 27 38.82 -18.05 -6.79
N LEU A 28 37.70 -18.03 -7.53
CA LEU A 28 36.71 -16.95 -7.46
C LEU A 28 36.12 -16.80 -6.06
N GLN A 29 35.79 -17.92 -5.41
CA GLN A 29 35.28 -17.93 -4.04
C GLN A 29 36.31 -17.35 -3.06
N LYS A 30 37.56 -17.83 -3.09
CA LYS A 30 38.62 -17.30 -2.22
C LYS A 30 38.90 -15.82 -2.47
N HIS A 31 38.85 -15.39 -3.73
CA HIS A 31 39.02 -13.98 -4.09
C HIS A 31 37.83 -13.13 -3.59
N GLN A 32 36.60 -13.65 -3.60
CA GLN A 32 35.44 -13.01 -2.99
C GLN A 32 35.60 -12.93 -1.46
N GLU A 33 35.97 -14.03 -0.80
CA GLU A 33 36.23 -14.05 0.64
C GLU A 33 37.30 -13.02 1.05
N MET A 34 38.38 -12.90 0.27
CA MET A 34 39.40 -11.87 0.50
C MET A 34 38.85 -10.45 0.32
N LYS A 35 38.03 -10.21 -0.72
CA LYS A 35 37.37 -8.90 -0.91
C LYS A 35 36.42 -8.60 0.25
N ASP A 36 35.69 -9.60 0.72
CA ASP A 36 34.75 -9.48 1.84
C ASP A 36 35.49 -9.13 3.14
N MET A 37 36.63 -9.78 3.40
CA MET A 37 37.51 -9.46 4.52
C MET A 37 38.10 -8.04 4.41
N ILE A 38 38.56 -7.62 3.23
CA ILE A 38 39.10 -6.27 3.01
C ILE A 38 38.03 -5.21 3.27
N GLU A 39 36.79 -5.48 2.88
CA GLU A 39 35.66 -4.58 3.07
C GLU A 39 34.99 -4.72 4.46
N ASN A 40 35.45 -5.65 5.31
CA ASN A 40 34.80 -6.03 6.58
C ASN A 40 33.28 -6.22 6.42
N ARG A 41 32.86 -7.01 5.42
CA ARG A 41 31.45 -7.31 5.17
C ARG A 41 31.13 -8.79 5.39
N GLU A 42 29.95 -9.05 5.90
CA GLU A 42 29.39 -10.37 6.11
C GLU A 42 28.25 -10.60 5.11
N PHE A 43 28.30 -11.74 4.42
CA PHE A 43 27.22 -12.20 3.56
C PHE A 43 26.12 -12.84 4.41
N LEU A 44 24.92 -12.26 4.38
CA LEU A 44 23.80 -12.73 5.17
C LEU A 44 22.96 -13.77 4.43
N GLY A 45 22.90 -13.66 3.11
CA GLY A 45 22.07 -14.54 2.28
C GLY A 45 21.69 -13.89 0.95
N ALA A 46 20.95 -14.66 0.16
CA ALA A 46 20.35 -14.20 -1.07
C ALA A 46 18.83 -14.38 -1.01
N ASP A 47 18.07 -13.44 -1.59
CA ASP A 47 16.63 -13.56 -1.71
C ASP A 47 16.21 -14.49 -2.88
N LYS A 48 14.91 -14.71 -3.02
CA LYS A 48 14.32 -15.48 -4.14
C LYS A 48 14.65 -14.92 -5.52
N TYR A 49 14.99 -13.64 -5.63
CA TYR A 49 15.39 -12.99 -6.88
C TYR A 49 16.89 -13.14 -7.17
N GLY A 50 17.65 -13.67 -6.21
CA GLY A 50 19.09 -13.85 -6.25
C GLY A 50 19.89 -12.59 -5.93
N ASN A 51 19.26 -11.55 -5.37
CA ASN A 51 19.99 -10.41 -4.85
C ASN A 51 20.71 -10.81 -3.56
N GLN A 52 21.95 -10.35 -3.40
CA GLN A 52 22.81 -10.73 -2.29
C GLN A 52 22.85 -9.60 -1.25
N TYR A 53 22.61 -9.94 0.02
CA TYR A 53 22.55 -8.98 1.12
C TYR A 53 23.79 -9.06 2.00
N PHE A 54 24.36 -7.90 2.30
CA PHE A 54 25.60 -7.79 3.07
C PHE A 54 25.49 -6.77 4.22
N GLN A 55 26.03 -7.12 5.38
CA GLN A 55 26.23 -6.23 6.52
C GLN A 55 27.71 -5.85 6.60
N TYR A 56 28.00 -4.56 6.61
CA TYR A 56 29.35 -4.04 6.79
C TYR A 56 29.61 -3.73 8.26
N PHE A 57 30.84 -3.96 8.70
CA PHE A 57 31.31 -3.71 10.05
C PHE A 57 32.47 -2.72 10.04
N ASN A 58 32.60 -1.92 11.10
CA ASN A 58 33.82 -1.12 11.30
C ASN A 58 34.95 -2.00 11.88
N TYR A 59 36.12 -1.39 12.07
CA TYR A 59 37.27 -2.04 12.72
C TYR A 59 37.00 -2.53 14.15
N HIS A 60 35.93 -2.06 14.79
CA HIS A 60 35.51 -2.49 16.13
C HIS A 60 34.44 -3.59 16.10
N GLY A 61 34.06 -4.10 14.93
CA GLY A 61 33.03 -5.13 14.79
C GLY A 61 31.59 -4.61 14.95
N LEU A 62 31.35 -3.30 14.89
CA LEU A 62 30.02 -2.71 14.96
C LEU A 62 29.40 -2.55 13.57
N PRO A 63 28.09 -2.85 13.39
CA PRO A 63 27.42 -2.77 12.11
C PRO A 63 27.31 -1.30 11.63
N THR A 64 27.87 -1.00 10.46
CA THR A 64 27.94 0.38 9.93
C THR A 64 27.00 0.63 8.77
N ARG A 65 26.91 -0.30 7.81
CA ARG A 65 26.16 -0.12 6.55
C ARG A 65 25.52 -1.43 6.12
N ARG A 66 24.37 -1.32 5.46
CA ARG A 66 23.63 -2.44 4.86
C ARG A 66 23.60 -2.20 3.36
N ARG A 67 23.96 -3.19 2.57
CA ARG A 67 23.89 -3.10 1.10
C ARG A 67 23.30 -4.35 0.50
N VAL A 68 22.68 -4.15 -0.65
CA VAL A 68 22.18 -5.20 -1.53
C VAL A 68 22.94 -5.11 -2.85
N TYR A 69 23.45 -6.24 -3.31
CA TYR A 69 24.00 -6.41 -4.65
C TYR A 69 22.94 -7.08 -5.50
N TYR A 70 22.40 -6.34 -6.45
CA TYR A 70 21.36 -6.84 -7.34
C TYR A 70 21.95 -7.84 -8.33
N LYS A 71 21.25 -8.96 -8.55
CA LYS A 71 21.65 -9.96 -9.55
C LYS A 71 21.64 -9.36 -10.96
N PHE A 72 20.65 -8.53 -11.24
CA PHE A 72 20.49 -7.86 -12.52
C PHE A 72 21.05 -6.44 -12.44
N HIS A 73 21.86 -6.07 -13.44
CA HIS A 73 22.48 -4.75 -13.54
C HIS A 73 21.49 -3.67 -14.00
N SER A 74 20.26 -4.04 -14.37
CA SER A 74 19.18 -3.08 -14.55
C SER A 74 18.91 -2.46 -13.19
N GLY A 75 19.32 -1.21 -12.99
CA GLY A 75 19.27 -0.46 -11.72
C GLY A 75 17.87 -0.19 -11.17
N ASN A 76 16.92 -1.06 -11.49
CA ASN A 76 15.57 -1.02 -11.00
C ASN A 76 15.54 -1.50 -9.54
N ARG A 77 15.41 -0.52 -8.63
CA ARG A 77 15.29 -0.69 -7.19
C ARG A 77 14.01 -1.43 -6.76
N PHE A 78 13.06 -1.64 -7.68
CA PHE A 78 11.82 -2.37 -7.39
C PHE A 78 12.02 -3.89 -7.22
N HIS A 79 13.23 -4.42 -7.41
CA HIS A 79 13.53 -5.83 -7.18
C HIS A 79 14.08 -6.15 -5.79
N VAL A 80 14.06 -5.21 -4.84
CA VAL A 80 14.40 -5.52 -3.43
C VAL A 80 13.27 -6.35 -2.84
N ASP A 81 13.63 -7.46 -2.19
CA ASP A 81 12.66 -8.29 -1.49
C ASP A 81 12.04 -7.54 -0.31
N VAL A 82 10.71 -7.58 -0.24
CA VAL A 82 9.91 -6.86 0.76
C VAL A 82 10.32 -7.25 2.18
N HIS A 83 10.67 -8.52 2.40
CA HIS A 83 11.05 -9.03 3.72
C HIS A 83 12.39 -8.47 4.23
N PHE A 84 13.26 -8.03 3.32
CA PHE A 84 14.54 -7.40 3.68
C PHE A 84 14.44 -5.88 3.81
N ILE A 85 13.34 -5.23 3.40
CA ILE A 85 13.19 -3.77 3.40
C ILE A 85 13.38 -3.16 4.79
N ASP A 86 12.72 -3.72 5.81
CA ASP A 86 12.80 -3.20 7.17
C ASP A 86 14.21 -3.33 7.75
N TRP A 87 14.91 -4.42 7.43
CA TRP A 87 16.30 -4.57 7.77
C TRP A 87 17.16 -3.58 6.98
N LEU A 88 17.01 -3.46 5.67
CA LEU A 88 17.82 -2.55 4.86
C LEU A 88 17.72 -1.09 5.34
N TYR A 89 16.53 -0.65 5.73
CA TYR A 89 16.26 0.69 6.28
C TYR A 89 16.48 0.84 7.79
N ARG A 90 17.09 -0.15 8.45
CA ARG A 90 17.41 -0.10 9.90
C ARG A 90 16.20 0.04 10.83
N ARG A 91 15.02 -0.38 10.38
CA ARG A 91 13.84 -0.52 11.24
C ARG A 91 13.92 -1.77 12.10
N LYS A 92 14.55 -2.84 11.58
CA LYS A 92 14.88 -4.06 12.34
C LYS A 92 16.38 -4.20 12.50
N ALA A 93 16.83 -4.59 13.70
CA ALA A 93 18.26 -4.76 14.00
C ALA A 93 18.84 -5.98 13.27
N LEU A 94 18.13 -7.10 13.33
CA LEU A 94 18.55 -8.37 12.74
C LEU A 94 17.92 -8.58 11.36
N PRO A 95 18.64 -9.22 10.42
CA PRO A 95 18.06 -9.64 9.15
C PRO A 95 17.06 -10.79 9.36
N PRO A 96 16.13 -11.04 8.42
CA PRO A 96 15.27 -12.21 8.45
C PRO A 96 16.09 -13.51 8.48
N ASN A 97 15.69 -14.47 9.30
CA ASN A 97 16.30 -15.80 9.28
C ASN A 97 15.90 -16.53 7.98
N LYS A 98 16.75 -17.44 7.49
CA LYS A 98 16.47 -18.22 6.28
C LYS A 98 15.17 -19.02 6.38
N TYR A 99 14.92 -19.65 7.52
CA TYR A 99 13.70 -20.44 7.74
C TYR A 99 12.44 -19.56 7.78
N GLU A 100 12.52 -18.41 8.46
CA GLU A 100 11.42 -17.43 8.49
C GLU A 100 11.13 -16.88 7.09
N LEU A 101 12.19 -16.61 6.32
CA LEU A 101 12.07 -16.12 4.95
C LEU A 101 11.37 -17.14 4.04
N GLU A 102 11.71 -18.42 4.16
CA GLU A 102 11.04 -19.50 3.42
C GLU A 102 9.55 -19.60 3.78
N GLN A 103 9.19 -19.48 5.07
CA GLN A 103 7.79 -19.46 5.50
C GLN A 103 7.03 -18.26 4.94
N LEU A 104 7.61 -17.06 5.03
CA LEU A 104 7.00 -15.84 4.50
C LEU A 104 6.77 -15.92 2.99
N TYR A 105 7.66 -16.57 2.24
CA TYR A 105 7.46 -16.80 0.82
C TYR A 105 6.30 -17.75 0.53
N LEU A 106 6.17 -18.83 1.30
CA LEU A 106 5.02 -19.74 1.17
C LEU A 106 3.70 -19.01 1.47
N GLU A 107 3.66 -18.18 2.51
CA GLU A 107 2.48 -17.38 2.85
C GLU A 107 2.10 -16.39 1.74
N ASP A 108 3.09 -15.73 1.13
CA ASP A 108 2.86 -14.81 0.02
C ASP A 108 2.35 -15.55 -1.24
N GLU A 109 2.86 -16.75 -1.53
CA GLU A 109 2.37 -17.60 -2.61
C GLU A 109 0.93 -18.06 -2.36
N GLU A 110 0.61 -18.50 -1.15
CA GLU A 110 -0.74 -18.86 -0.75
C GLU A 110 -1.71 -17.68 -0.87
N ARG A 111 -1.27 -16.49 -0.44
CA ARG A 111 -2.07 -15.25 -0.55
C ARG A 111 -2.34 -14.92 -2.02
N ALA A 112 -1.36 -15.08 -2.88
CA ALA A 112 -1.52 -14.86 -4.33
C ALA A 112 -2.51 -15.85 -4.94
N VAL A 113 -2.45 -17.14 -4.58
CA VAL A 113 -3.41 -18.15 -5.04
C VAL A 113 -4.82 -17.82 -4.58
N LYS A 114 -5.01 -17.45 -3.30
CA LYS A 114 -6.31 -17.05 -2.75
C LYS A 114 -6.87 -15.80 -3.45
N ALA A 115 -6.03 -14.82 -3.75
CA ALA A 115 -6.43 -13.62 -4.49
C ALA A 115 -6.94 -13.97 -5.90
N ILE A 116 -6.22 -14.83 -6.64
CA ILE A 116 -6.65 -15.31 -7.96
C ILE A 116 -7.97 -16.07 -7.88
N GLU A 117 -8.18 -16.86 -6.83
CA GLU A 117 -9.44 -17.58 -6.61
C GLU A 117 -10.60 -16.61 -6.34
N TRP A 118 -10.38 -15.58 -5.54
CA TRP A 118 -11.36 -14.53 -5.27
C TRP A 118 -11.73 -13.76 -6.53
N ASP A 119 -10.74 -13.35 -7.33
CA ASP A 119 -10.97 -12.69 -8.61
C ASP A 119 -11.83 -13.57 -9.53
N ARG A 120 -11.52 -14.86 -9.63
CA ARG A 120 -12.33 -15.83 -10.42
C ARG A 120 -13.75 -15.97 -9.89
N MET A 121 -13.95 -15.94 -8.58
CA MET A 121 -15.28 -16.00 -7.98
C MET A 121 -16.08 -14.73 -8.26
N GLU A 122 -15.43 -13.57 -8.20
CA GLU A 122 -16.04 -12.29 -8.52
C GLU A 122 -16.43 -12.23 -10.00
N ASP A 123 -15.55 -12.62 -10.91
CA ASP A 123 -15.82 -12.71 -12.34
C ASP A 123 -17.03 -13.60 -12.62
N ARG A 124 -17.12 -14.77 -11.98
CA ARG A 124 -18.27 -15.67 -12.12
C ARG A 124 -19.57 -15.01 -11.63
N LYS A 125 -19.53 -14.25 -10.54
CA LYS A 125 -20.70 -13.51 -10.04
C LYS A 125 -21.10 -12.40 -11.00
N GLN A 126 -20.14 -11.64 -11.53
CA GLN A 126 -20.39 -10.59 -12.51
C GLN A 126 -20.98 -11.14 -13.80
N ILE A 127 -20.47 -12.27 -14.31
CA ILE A 127 -21.02 -12.94 -15.50
C ILE A 127 -22.45 -13.39 -15.23
N LYS A 128 -22.72 -14.05 -14.10
CA LYS A 128 -24.09 -14.45 -13.71
C LYS A 128 -25.04 -13.25 -13.64
N TYR A 129 -24.57 -12.14 -13.08
CA TYR A 129 -25.34 -10.90 -12.99
C TYR A 129 -25.65 -10.32 -14.37
N ARG A 130 -24.66 -10.24 -15.26
CA ARG A 130 -24.86 -9.76 -16.64
C ARG A 130 -25.85 -10.65 -17.40
N ASN A 131 -25.70 -11.97 -17.33
CA ASN A 131 -26.61 -12.91 -17.97
C ASN A 131 -28.05 -12.77 -17.44
N LYS A 132 -28.21 -12.55 -16.13
CA LYS A 132 -29.53 -12.31 -15.52
C LYS A 132 -30.17 -11.02 -16.03
N LEU A 133 -29.40 -9.93 -16.12
CA LEU A 133 -29.88 -8.66 -16.68
C LEU A 133 -30.27 -8.81 -18.15
N GLU A 134 -29.48 -9.53 -18.95
CA GLU A 134 -29.81 -9.79 -20.35
C GLU A 134 -31.08 -10.63 -20.49
N ALA A 135 -31.26 -11.67 -19.67
CA ALA A 135 -32.48 -12.47 -19.66
C ALA A 135 -33.72 -11.65 -19.25
N GLN A 136 -33.61 -10.79 -18.24
CA GLN A 136 -34.72 -9.90 -17.82
C GLN A 136 -35.08 -8.88 -18.92
N LYS A 137 -34.09 -8.34 -19.63
CA LYS A 137 -34.32 -7.47 -20.79
C LYS A 137 -35.06 -8.20 -21.92
N GLN A 138 -34.70 -9.45 -22.20
CA GLN A 138 -35.39 -10.27 -23.21
C GLN A 138 -36.86 -10.55 -22.84
N LEU A 139 -37.19 -10.62 -21.56
CA LEU A 139 -38.56 -10.78 -21.06
C LEU A 139 -39.38 -9.48 -21.07
N GLY A 140 -38.81 -8.35 -21.50
CA GLY A 140 -39.50 -7.06 -21.55
C GLY A 140 -39.69 -6.38 -20.19
N MET A 141 -38.96 -6.80 -19.15
CA MET A 141 -39.03 -6.13 -17.85
C MET A 141 -38.45 -4.71 -17.93
N THR A 142 -39.19 -3.75 -17.39
CA THR A 142 -38.71 -2.37 -17.29
C THR A 142 -37.62 -2.25 -16.21
N PRO A 143 -36.67 -1.29 -16.33
CA PRO A 143 -35.62 -1.09 -15.33
C PRO A 143 -36.11 -0.90 -13.88
N GLN A 144 -37.28 -0.29 -13.71
CA GLN A 144 -37.90 -0.10 -12.39
C GLN A 144 -38.37 -1.43 -11.77
N GLN A 145 -38.92 -2.35 -12.57
CA GLN A 145 -39.30 -3.69 -12.11
C GLN A 145 -38.08 -4.53 -11.72
N MET A 146 -36.95 -4.36 -12.44
CA MET A 146 -35.70 -5.05 -12.11
C MET A 146 -35.13 -4.61 -10.76
N GLN A 147 -35.17 -3.31 -10.44
CA GLN A 147 -34.69 -2.79 -9.15
C GLN A 147 -35.55 -3.28 -7.97
N LEU A 148 -36.87 -3.32 -8.14
CA LEU A 148 -37.78 -3.83 -7.11
C LEU A 148 -37.54 -5.32 -6.81
N GLN A 149 -37.35 -6.15 -7.85
CA GLN A 149 -37.03 -7.56 -7.67
C GLN A 149 -35.69 -7.81 -6.97
N THR A 150 -34.67 -6.97 -7.21
CA THR A 150 -33.39 -7.15 -6.51
C THR A 150 -33.49 -6.79 -5.03
N LEU A 151 -34.29 -5.78 -4.68
CA LEU A 151 -34.56 -5.40 -3.30
C LEU A 151 -35.36 -6.48 -2.56
N GLU A 152 -36.40 -7.03 -3.19
CA GLU A 152 -37.18 -8.14 -2.64
C GLU A 152 -36.32 -9.40 -2.43
N GLN A 153 -35.44 -9.73 -3.38
CA GLN A 153 -34.52 -10.87 -3.24
C GLN A 153 -33.42 -10.67 -2.20
N GLN A 154 -33.01 -9.42 -1.93
CA GLN A 154 -32.12 -9.10 -0.82
C GLN A 154 -32.85 -9.27 0.50
N ASN A 155 -34.05 -8.70 0.62
CA ASN A 155 -34.90 -8.82 1.81
C ASN A 155 -35.35 -10.27 2.09
N SER A 156 -35.38 -11.15 1.08
CA SER A 156 -35.72 -12.58 1.27
C SER A 156 -34.51 -13.46 1.60
N LYS A 157 -33.29 -13.03 1.26
CA LYS A 157 -32.06 -13.77 1.57
C LYS A 157 -31.54 -13.45 2.96
N ASP A 158 -31.69 -12.19 3.34
CA ASP A 158 -31.56 -11.79 4.71
C ASP A 158 -32.90 -12.14 5.36
N GLU A 159 -33.08 -13.39 5.81
CA GLU A 159 -34.15 -13.75 6.75
C GLU A 159 -33.93 -12.98 8.06
N ILE A 160 -34.03 -11.66 8.01
CA ILE A 160 -34.24 -10.82 9.17
C ILE A 160 -35.70 -11.10 9.52
N THR A 161 -35.91 -12.18 10.28
CA THR A 161 -37.14 -12.37 11.03
C THR A 161 -37.35 -11.10 11.84
N ILE A 162 -38.30 -10.27 11.41
CA ILE A 162 -38.67 -9.00 12.05
C ILE A 162 -39.03 -9.20 13.54
N GLU A 163 -39.24 -10.45 13.96
CA GLU A 163 -39.47 -10.86 15.35
C GLU A 163 -38.30 -10.60 16.31
N GLU A 164 -37.05 -10.42 15.85
CA GLU A 164 -35.90 -10.11 16.73
C GLU A 164 -35.48 -8.64 16.74
N PHE A 165 -36.10 -7.78 15.92
CA PHE A 165 -35.86 -6.35 16.01
C PHE A 165 -36.74 -5.77 17.13
N GLU A 166 -36.24 -5.78 18.36
CA GLU A 166 -36.79 -4.89 19.39
C GLU A 166 -36.61 -3.45 18.87
N PRO A 167 -37.70 -2.73 18.55
CA PRO A 167 -37.58 -1.36 18.10
C PRO A 167 -36.92 -0.57 19.23
N ILE A 168 -35.72 -0.04 18.98
CA ILE A 168 -35.05 0.85 19.92
C ILE A 168 -36.07 1.94 20.27
N PRO A 169 -36.50 2.05 21.54
CA PRO A 169 -37.54 3.00 21.90
C PRO A 169 -37.10 4.39 21.46
N TRP A 170 -37.97 5.10 20.74
CA TRP A 170 -37.67 6.43 20.20
C TRP A 170 -37.19 7.41 21.28
N GLU A 171 -37.55 7.15 22.53
CA GLU A 171 -37.09 7.86 23.73
C GLU A 171 -35.59 7.68 24.00
N VAL A 172 -35.03 6.49 23.78
CA VAL A 172 -33.58 6.20 23.92
C VAL A 172 -32.79 6.90 22.81
N VAL A 173 -33.31 6.93 21.58
CA VAL A 173 -32.72 7.66 20.44
C VAL A 173 -32.75 9.17 20.67
N LYS A 174 -33.84 9.69 21.26
CA LYS A 174 -33.91 11.10 21.69
C LYS A 174 -32.90 11.41 22.79
N GLN A 175 -32.77 10.56 23.80
CA GLN A 175 -31.81 10.76 24.89
C GLN A 175 -30.36 10.77 24.36
N THR A 176 -29.96 9.76 23.58
CA THR A 176 -28.61 9.73 22.96
C THR A 176 -28.34 10.93 22.07
N ARG A 177 -29.31 11.40 21.28
CA ARG A 177 -29.14 12.59 20.43
C ARG A 177 -29.04 13.90 21.24
N THR A 178 -29.69 13.95 22.40
CA THR A 178 -29.63 15.09 23.32
C THR A 178 -28.35 15.08 24.15
N GLU A 179 -27.86 13.90 24.52
CA GLU A 179 -26.59 13.66 25.20
C GLU A 179 -25.39 13.92 24.27
N LEU A 180 -25.45 13.47 23.01
CA LEU A 180 -24.47 13.78 21.98
C LEU A 180 -24.37 15.29 21.72
N LYS A 181 -25.49 16.02 21.76
CA LYS A 181 -25.49 17.50 21.67
C LYS A 181 -24.89 18.20 22.88
N LYS A 182 -24.82 17.53 24.04
CA LYS A 182 -24.16 18.03 25.26
C LYS A 182 -22.68 17.65 25.34
N TYR A 183 -22.23 16.71 24.51
CA TYR A 183 -20.83 16.33 24.42
C TYR A 183 -20.03 17.44 23.73
N LEU A 184 -19.44 18.31 24.54
CA LEU A 184 -18.34 19.17 24.11
C LEU A 184 -17.08 18.30 24.09
N PRO A 185 -16.39 18.15 22.95
CA PRO A 185 -15.13 17.42 22.93
C PRO A 185 -14.18 18.04 23.97
N PRO A 186 -13.45 17.21 24.75
CA PRO A 186 -12.50 17.69 25.75
C PRO A 186 -11.58 18.76 25.14
N GLU A 187 -11.25 19.79 25.91
CA GLU A 187 -10.49 20.94 25.39
C GLU A 187 -9.12 20.51 24.81
N ASP A 188 -8.55 19.43 25.36
CA ASP A 188 -7.33 18.78 24.86
C ASP A 188 -7.47 18.26 23.41
N HIS A 189 -8.65 17.74 23.03
CA HIS A 189 -8.92 17.29 21.66
C HIS A 189 -9.07 18.48 20.69
N LYS A 190 -9.61 19.62 21.16
CA LYS A 190 -9.66 20.84 20.35
C LYS A 190 -8.27 21.38 20.08
N GLN A 191 -7.40 21.37 21.08
CA GLN A 191 -6.01 21.79 20.92
C GLN A 191 -5.23 20.87 19.97
N GLN A 192 -5.48 19.55 20.02
CA GLN A 192 -4.88 18.61 19.05
C GLN A 192 -5.36 18.87 17.62
N LEU A 193 -6.66 19.15 17.42
CA LEU A 193 -7.20 19.52 16.10
C LEU A 193 -6.58 20.82 15.57
N ILE A 194 -6.49 21.86 16.41
CA ILE A 194 -5.86 23.13 16.05
C ILE A 194 -4.38 22.91 15.68
N ALA A 195 -3.64 22.12 16.46
CA ALA A 195 -2.23 21.83 16.18
C ALA A 195 -2.03 21.06 14.85
N VAL A 196 -2.96 20.16 14.50
CA VAL A 196 -2.95 19.45 13.22
C VAL A 196 -3.25 20.41 12.06
N GLU A 197 -4.25 21.29 12.20
CA GLU A 197 -4.59 22.29 11.19
C GLU A 197 -3.43 23.28 10.96
N GLU A 198 -2.81 23.78 12.03
CA GLU A 198 -1.63 24.65 11.96
C GLU A 198 -0.44 23.94 11.29
N GLY A 199 -0.20 22.67 11.62
CA GLY A 199 0.85 21.85 10.98
C GLY A 199 0.64 21.67 9.47
N ILE A 200 -0.61 21.49 9.03
CA ILE A 200 -0.95 21.38 7.61
C ILE A 200 -0.70 22.72 6.89
N LEU A 201 -1.08 23.84 7.51
CA LEU A 201 -0.86 25.18 6.93
C LEU A 201 0.63 25.50 6.82
N GLU A 202 1.43 25.15 7.83
CA GLU A 202 2.89 25.34 7.77
C GLU A 202 3.56 24.49 6.67
N GLU A 203 3.16 23.23 6.51
CA GLU A 203 3.68 22.39 5.43
C GLU A 203 3.28 22.91 4.05
N HIS A 204 2.05 23.40 3.91
CA HIS A 204 1.58 24.03 2.68
C HIS A 204 2.42 25.27 2.34
N ASP A 205 2.71 26.15 3.31
CA ASP A 205 3.54 27.34 3.09
C ASP A 205 4.99 27.00 2.74
N LYS A 206 5.59 25.99 3.41
CA LYS A 206 6.92 25.47 3.05
C LYS A 206 6.94 24.93 1.63
N TYR A 207 5.87 24.27 1.21
CA TYR A 207 5.72 23.72 -0.13
C TYR A 207 5.55 24.81 -1.18
N GLN A 208 4.74 25.84 -0.93
CA GLN A 208 4.59 27.01 -1.81
C GLN A 208 5.94 27.72 -2.05
N LYS A 209 6.70 27.96 -0.98
CA LYS A 209 8.06 28.54 -1.09
C LYS A 209 9.04 27.66 -1.85
N TYR A 210 8.90 26.33 -1.74
CA TYR A 210 9.71 25.38 -2.51
C TYR A 210 9.36 25.40 -4.01
N LEU A 211 8.07 25.58 -4.34
CA LEU A 211 7.58 25.66 -5.71
C LEU A 211 7.98 26.95 -6.44
N GLU A 212 8.10 28.08 -5.74
CA GLU A 212 8.58 29.35 -6.32
C GLU A 212 9.99 29.24 -6.96
N GLY A 213 10.75 28.17 -6.66
CA GLY A 213 12.10 27.96 -7.17
C GLY A 213 12.28 26.88 -8.27
N LYS A 214 11.26 26.07 -8.63
CA LYS A 214 11.42 24.96 -9.57
C LYS A 214 10.21 24.79 -10.49
N GLY A 215 10.46 24.71 -11.81
CA GLY A 215 9.44 24.71 -12.86
C GLY A 215 8.39 23.58 -12.80
N LYS A 216 7.27 23.86 -13.49
CA LYS A 216 5.91 23.29 -13.43
C LYS A 216 5.71 21.77 -13.61
N ASP A 217 6.75 20.98 -13.86
CA ASP A 217 6.57 19.57 -14.23
C ASP A 217 6.53 18.62 -13.00
N PHE A 218 6.89 19.11 -11.80
CA PHE A 218 6.75 18.36 -10.54
C PHE A 218 5.34 18.45 -9.94
N ASP A 219 4.46 19.29 -10.52
CA ASP A 219 3.19 19.72 -9.93
C ASP A 219 2.15 18.60 -9.84
N ASN A 220 2.06 17.69 -10.81
CA ASN A 220 0.96 16.73 -10.85
C ASN A 220 1.06 15.61 -9.81
N ILE A 221 2.25 15.08 -9.51
CA ILE A 221 2.38 13.89 -8.63
C ILE A 221 2.24 14.29 -7.16
N ALA A 222 2.83 15.41 -6.77
CA ALA A 222 2.73 15.91 -5.40
C ALA A 222 1.35 16.50 -5.11
N PHE A 223 0.73 17.21 -6.07
CA PHE A 223 -0.65 17.68 -5.94
C PHE A 223 -1.63 16.51 -5.83
N THR A 224 -1.45 15.42 -6.59
CA THR A 224 -2.30 14.23 -6.46
C THR A 224 -2.19 13.58 -5.08
N LYS A 225 -0.98 13.51 -4.52
CA LYS A 225 -0.75 12.89 -3.20
C LYS A 225 -1.32 13.74 -2.06
N MET A 226 -1.14 15.06 -2.13
CA MET A 226 -1.70 16.02 -1.17
C MET A 226 -3.23 16.12 -1.32
N ALA A 227 -3.76 16.14 -2.54
CA ALA A 227 -5.20 16.11 -2.81
C ALA A 227 -5.84 14.82 -2.32
N MET A 228 -5.18 13.66 -2.42
CA MET A 228 -5.68 12.40 -1.84
C MET A 228 -5.72 12.43 -0.31
N GLN A 229 -4.73 13.06 0.34
CA GLN A 229 -4.73 13.27 1.80
C GLN A 229 -5.86 14.22 2.21
N VAL A 230 -6.01 15.35 1.50
CA VAL A 230 -7.09 16.32 1.72
C VAL A 230 -8.46 15.71 1.42
N TYR A 231 -8.59 14.83 0.43
CA TYR A 231 -9.83 14.13 0.12
C TYR A 231 -10.19 13.10 1.21
N GLY A 232 -9.20 12.40 1.78
CA GLY A 232 -9.39 11.53 2.93
C GLY A 232 -9.88 12.29 4.16
N VAL A 233 -9.30 13.46 4.43
CA VAL A 233 -9.70 14.34 5.55
C VAL A 233 -11.08 14.97 5.27
N ARG A 234 -11.36 15.43 4.04
CA ARG A 234 -12.68 15.96 3.65
C ARG A 234 -13.77 14.91 3.73
N LYS A 235 -13.53 13.69 3.27
CA LYS A 235 -14.50 12.59 3.40
C LYS A 235 -14.79 12.29 4.86
N HIS A 236 -13.77 12.34 5.71
CA HIS A 236 -13.94 12.21 7.15
C HIS A 236 -14.77 13.37 7.75
N TYR A 237 -14.60 14.59 7.25
CA TYR A 237 -15.35 15.78 7.68
C TYR A 237 -16.80 15.80 7.16
N GLU A 238 -17.04 15.38 5.92
CA GLU A 238 -18.37 15.18 5.33
C GLU A 238 -19.13 14.07 6.05
N ASP A 239 -18.45 12.98 6.41
CA ASP A 239 -19.01 11.94 7.26
C ASP A 239 -19.36 12.53 8.64
N LEU A 240 -18.47 13.31 9.25
CA LEU A 240 -18.74 13.98 10.54
C LEU A 240 -19.92 14.97 10.46
N GLN A 241 -20.09 15.71 9.36
CA GLN A 241 -21.26 16.56 9.11
C GLN A 241 -22.54 15.74 8.88
N LYS A 242 -22.48 14.70 8.06
CA LYS A 242 -23.59 13.78 7.79
C LYS A 242 -24.09 13.08 9.05
N PHE A 243 -23.17 12.80 9.99
CA PHE A 243 -23.50 12.24 11.30
C PHE A 243 -23.79 13.32 12.38
N GLY A 244 -23.77 14.61 12.02
CA GLY A 244 -24.23 15.71 12.86
C GLY A 244 -23.25 16.18 13.94
N TYR A 245 -21.95 15.90 13.80
CA TYR A 245 -20.91 16.26 14.76
C TYR A 245 -20.43 17.72 14.64
N ILE A 246 -20.81 18.45 13.59
CA ILE A 246 -20.39 19.84 13.31
C ILE A 246 -21.64 20.65 12.93
N LYS A 247 -21.87 21.81 13.56
CA LYS A 247 -22.99 22.72 13.23
C LYS A 247 -22.68 23.48 11.93
N GLU A 248 -23.72 23.76 11.14
CA GLU A 248 -23.67 24.42 9.81
C GLU A 248 -23.16 25.87 9.79
N ASP A 249 -22.74 26.44 10.91
CA ASP A 249 -22.36 27.85 10.99
C ASP A 249 -20.88 28.08 10.65
N VAL A 250 -20.45 27.66 9.47
CA VAL A 250 -19.25 28.21 8.83
C VAL A 250 -19.60 28.44 7.35
N THR A 251 -19.67 29.71 6.99
CA THR A 251 -19.88 30.24 5.63
C THR A 251 -19.35 29.32 4.55
N ASP A 252 -20.28 28.88 3.69
CA ASP A 252 -20.05 28.06 2.52
C ASP A 252 -18.87 28.60 1.66
N PRO A 253 -17.72 27.90 1.63
CA PRO A 253 -16.56 28.32 0.84
C PRO A 253 -16.78 28.15 -0.68
N SER A 254 -17.94 27.63 -1.11
CA SER A 254 -18.28 27.48 -2.52
C SER A 254 -18.84 28.75 -3.17
N GLN A 255 -19.13 29.80 -2.40
CA GLN A 255 -19.56 31.08 -2.99
C GLN A 255 -18.33 31.93 -3.40
N PRO A 256 -18.15 32.21 -4.71
CA PRO A 256 -17.04 33.05 -5.15
C PRO A 256 -17.22 34.47 -4.61
N ILE A 257 -16.32 34.88 -3.71
CA ILE A 257 -16.25 36.27 -3.24
C ILE A 257 -15.95 37.13 -4.47
N SER A 258 -16.78 38.15 -4.71
CA SER A 258 -16.53 39.04 -5.84
C SER A 258 -15.18 39.75 -5.63
N VAL A 259 -14.42 39.95 -6.71
CA VAL A 259 -13.12 40.64 -6.68
C VAL A 259 -13.20 42.00 -5.96
N ARG A 260 -14.38 42.63 -5.97
CA ARG A 260 -14.66 43.90 -5.31
C ARG A 260 -14.72 43.80 -3.78
N GLU A 261 -15.18 42.68 -3.25
CA GLU A 261 -15.21 42.40 -1.81
C GLU A 261 -13.85 41.93 -1.28
N ALA A 262 -13.11 41.15 -2.07
CA ALA A 262 -11.75 40.74 -1.74
C ALA A 262 -10.82 41.96 -1.54
N ARG A 263 -10.93 42.98 -2.41
CA ARG A 263 -10.15 44.24 -2.30
C ARG A 263 -10.50 45.11 -1.10
N LYS A 264 -11.74 45.04 -0.60
CA LYS A 264 -12.11 45.71 0.67
C LYS A 264 -11.53 45.00 1.88
N LYS A 265 -11.45 43.67 1.83
CA LYS A 265 -10.99 42.83 2.94
C LYS A 265 -9.47 42.81 3.09
N PHE A 266 -8.73 43.01 2.00
CA PHE A 266 -7.26 42.97 1.98
C PHE A 266 -6.65 44.17 1.24
N PRO A 267 -6.67 45.39 1.84
CA PRO A 267 -6.26 46.63 1.15
C PRO A 267 -4.75 46.79 0.93
N LYS A 268 -3.92 45.79 1.29
CA LYS A 268 -2.45 45.83 1.13
C LYS A 268 -1.89 44.92 0.02
N TYR A 269 -2.77 44.36 -0.82
CA TYR A 269 -2.42 43.66 -2.06
C TYR A 269 -3.23 44.18 -3.24
#